data_AF-A0A090VDL3-F1
#
_entry.id   AF-A0A090VDL3-F1
#
_cell.length_a   1.000
_cell.length_b   1.000
_cell.length_c   1.000
_cell.angle_alpha   90.00
_cell.angle_beta   90.00
_cell.angle_gamma   90.00
#
_symmetry.space_group_name_H-M   'P 1'
#
loop_
_entity.id
_entity.type
_entity.pdbx_description
1 polymer ?
#
loop_
_entity_poly.entity_id
_entity_poly.type
_entity_poly.pdbx_seq_one_letter_code
_entity_poly.pdbx_strand_id
1 'polypeptide(L)'
;MKVLQLIDSLEAGGAERVAVNYANGLVHMIDASYLCTTRAEGLLKGELNKDVGYLFLNKKKTIDVKAIKRLHQFIKNEDIDIIHAHGSSFF
;
A
#
# COMPACT_ATOMS: atom_id res chain seq x y z
N MET A 1 8.11 -4.74 -13.99
CA MET A 1 7.33 -5.25 -12.86
C MET A 1 6.85 -4.09 -11.99
N LYS A 2 5.58 -4.08 -11.59
CA LYS A 2 4.95 -3.08 -10.73
C LYS A 2 4.42 -3.74 -9.46
N VAL A 3 4.86 -3.26 -8.29
CA VAL A 3 4.57 -3.92 -7.00
C VAL A 3 3.81 -3.00 -6.07
N LEU A 4 2.74 -3.51 -5.45
CA LEU A 4 1.95 -2.82 -4.43
C LEU A 4 2.17 -3.44 -3.04
N GLN A 5 2.68 -2.67 -2.10
CA GLN A 5 2.68 -3.01 -0.68
C GLN A 5 1.31 -2.69 -0.09
N LEU A 6 0.59 -3.68 0.45
CA LEU A 6 -0.73 -3.49 1.05
C LEU A 6 -0.66 -3.68 2.57
N ILE A 7 -1.01 -2.63 3.32
CA ILE A 7 -0.95 -2.64 4.78
C ILE A 7 -2.12 -1.90 5.42
N ASP A 8 -2.49 -2.23 6.66
CA ASP A 8 -3.61 -1.60 7.34
C ASP A 8 -3.34 -0.16 7.79
N SER A 9 -2.13 0.13 8.27
CA SER A 9 -1.74 1.44 8.76
C SER A 9 -0.31 1.80 8.34
N LEU A 10 0.09 3.07 8.50
CA LEU A 10 1.51 3.45 8.59
C LEU A 10 1.81 4.13 9.93
N GLU A 11 1.13 3.68 10.99
CA GLU A 11 1.55 4.04 12.34
C GLU A 11 2.93 3.45 12.63
N ALA A 12 3.59 3.92 13.69
CA ALA A 12 4.88 3.40 14.06
C ALA A 12 4.77 1.93 14.50
N GLY A 13 5.17 1.00 13.62
CA GLY A 13 5.14 -0.44 13.87
C GLY A 13 6.13 -1.20 12.98
N GLY A 14 6.35 -2.48 13.32
CA GLY A 14 7.36 -3.31 12.63
C GLY A 14 6.98 -3.63 11.18
N ALA A 15 5.74 -4.07 10.96
CA ALA A 15 5.24 -4.37 9.61
C ALA A 15 5.14 -3.11 8.75
N GLU A 16 4.76 -1.99 9.36
CA GLU A 16 4.66 -0.68 8.72
C GLU A 16 6.01 -0.20 8.21
N ARG A 17 7.06 -0.30 9.03
CA ARG A 17 8.43 0.02 8.60
C ARG A 17 8.88 -0.88 7.46
N VAL A 18 8.54 -2.17 7.50
CA VAL A 18 8.87 -3.11 6.43
C VAL A 18 8.17 -2.72 5.13
N ALA A 19 6.87 -2.38 5.18
CA ALA A 19 6.11 -1.94 4.01
C ALA A 19 6.70 -0.67 3.38
N VAL A 20 7.01 0.35 4.20
CA VAL A 20 7.65 1.60 3.73
C VAL A 20 9.03 1.34 3.14
N ASN A 21 9.86 0.54 3.82
CA ASN A 21 11.21 0.22 3.36
C ASN A 21 11.20 -0.52 2.02
N TYR A 22 10.31 -1.50 1.85
CA TYR A 22 10.14 -2.18 0.56
C TYR A 22 9.64 -1.22 -0.52
N ALA A 23 8.61 -0.43 -0.22
CA ALA A 23 8.08 0.53 -1.19
C ALA A 23 9.17 1.49 -1.67
N ASN A 24 9.93 2.09 -0.74
CA ASN A 24 11.00 3.02 -1.04
C ASN A 24 12.18 2.36 -1.77
N GLY A 25 12.62 1.19 -1.31
CA GLY A 25 13.76 0.49 -1.90
C GLY A 25 13.50 0.04 -3.33
N LEU A 26 12.24 -0.28 -3.67
CA LEU A 26 11.86 -0.75 -4.99
C LEU A 26 11.79 0.35 -6.07
N VAL A 27 11.66 1.62 -5.71
CA VAL A 27 11.49 2.75 -6.66
C VAL A 27 12.54 2.75 -7.79
N HIS A 28 13.78 2.36 -7.50
CA HIS A 28 14.88 2.37 -8.47
C HIS A 28 15.30 0.96 -8.94
N MET A 29 14.55 -0.07 -8.56
CA MET A 29 14.85 -1.46 -8.90
C MET A 29 13.83 -2.08 -9.87
N ILE A 30 12.63 -1.54 -9.93
CA ILE A 30 11.52 -2.04 -10.75
C ILE A 30 10.80 -0.88 -11.45
N ASP A 31 9.90 -1.18 -12.37
CA ASP A 31 9.24 -0.16 -13.21
C ASP A 31 8.43 0.85 -12.38
N ALA A 32 7.74 0.39 -11.34
CA ALA A 32 7.03 1.26 -10.40
C ALA A 32 6.76 0.55 -9.06
N SER A 33 6.82 1.32 -7.98
CA SER A 33 6.57 0.86 -6.62
C SER A 33 5.41 1.64 -6.01
N TYR A 34 4.53 0.93 -5.31
CA TYR A 34 3.32 1.50 -4.74
C TYR A 34 3.12 1.05 -3.29
N LEU A 35 2.44 1.87 -2.51
CA LEU A 35 1.97 1.52 -1.18
C LEU A 35 0.49 1.90 -1.02
N CYS A 36 -0.31 0.96 -0.50
CA CYS A 36 -1.70 1.17 -0.16
C CYS A 36 -1.93 0.94 1.34
N THR A 37 -2.52 1.94 2.00
CA THR A 37 -3.04 1.82 3.36
C THR A 37 -4.54 1.57 3.37
N THR A 38 -5.01 0.64 4.21
CA THR A 38 -6.44 0.35 4.27
C THR A 38 -7.17 1.24 5.28
N ARG A 39 -6.66 1.44 6.50
CA ARG A 39 -7.40 1.99 7.65
C ARG A 39 -6.86 3.32 8.17
N ALA A 40 -5.53 3.50 8.23
CA ALA A 40 -4.92 4.73 8.74
C ALA A 40 -3.66 5.13 7.96
N GLU A 41 -3.45 6.44 7.79
CA GLU A 41 -2.29 6.97 7.06
C GLU A 41 -1.03 7.08 7.91
N GLY A 42 -1.16 7.24 9.23
CA GLY A 42 -0.08 7.24 10.21
C GLY A 42 1.11 8.19 9.97
N LEU A 43 2.08 8.11 10.88
CA LEU A 43 3.26 8.97 10.88
C LEU A 43 4.28 8.60 9.80
N LEU A 44 4.41 7.30 9.47
CA LEU A 44 5.43 6.83 8.52
C LEU A 44 5.08 7.16 7.06
N LYS A 45 3.88 7.69 6.77
CA LYS A 45 3.58 8.25 5.45
C LYS A 45 4.56 9.35 5.04
N GLY A 46 5.06 10.13 6.01
CA GLY A 46 6.08 11.16 5.75
C GLY A 46 7.45 10.60 5.36
N GLU A 47 7.70 9.31 5.59
CA GLU A 47 8.94 8.62 5.23
C GLU A 47 8.87 7.99 3.83
N LEU A 48 7.71 8.02 3.16
CA LEU A 48 7.59 7.53 1.79
C LEU A 48 8.35 8.41 0.81
N ASN A 49 9.11 7.77 -0.06
CA ASN A 49 9.72 8.42 -1.20
C ASN A 49 8.61 9.00 -2.10
N LYS A 50 8.81 10.23 -2.57
CA LYS A 50 7.90 10.98 -3.46
C LYS A 50 7.55 10.22 -4.76
N ASP A 51 8.40 9.30 -5.19
CA ASP A 51 8.22 8.51 -6.40
C ASP A 51 7.40 7.22 -6.15
N VAL A 52 7.07 6.91 -4.88
CA VAL A 52 6.14 5.82 -4.54
C VAL A 52 4.71 6.27 -4.81
N GLY A 53 4.00 5.54 -5.67
CA GLY A 53 2.57 5.76 -5.86
C GLY A 53 1.79 5.33 -4.62
N TYR A 54 0.90 6.20 -4.13
CA TYR A 54 0.24 6.00 -2.84
C TYR A 54 -1.29 5.98 -2.93
N LEU A 55 -1.92 5.04 -2.23
CA LEU A 55 -3.37 4.91 -2.14
C LEU A 55 -3.82 4.78 -0.67
N PHE A 56 -4.79 5.58 -0.26
CA PHE A 56 -5.50 5.38 1.01
C PHE A 56 -6.96 4.98 0.77
N LEU A 57 -7.35 3.80 1.27
CA LEU A 57 -8.71 3.26 1.07
C LEU A 57 -9.72 3.78 2.10
N ASN A 58 -9.26 4.14 3.31
CA ASN A 58 -10.12 4.56 4.42
C ASN A 58 -11.24 3.54 4.75
N LYS A 59 -10.91 2.25 4.72
CA LYS A 59 -11.75 1.09 5.03
C LYS A 59 -12.36 1.25 6.43
N LYS A 60 -13.69 1.15 6.55
CA LYS A 60 -14.41 1.30 7.84
C LYS A 60 -14.91 0.00 8.46
N LYS A 61 -14.98 -1.07 7.66
CA LYS A 61 -15.52 -2.37 8.05
C LYS A 61 -14.64 -3.48 7.52
N THR A 62 -14.66 -4.66 8.14
CA THR A 62 -13.92 -5.84 7.67
C THR A 62 -14.22 -6.15 6.21
N ILE A 63 -15.50 -6.11 5.82
CA ILE A 63 -15.92 -6.19 4.43
C ILE A 63 -16.46 -4.81 4.03
N ASP A 64 -15.68 -4.09 3.24
CA ASP A 64 -16.02 -2.76 2.72
C ASP A 64 -15.94 -2.79 1.19
N VAL A 65 -17.09 -3.04 0.55
CA VAL A 65 -17.19 -3.20 -0.91
C VAL A 65 -16.70 -1.95 -1.66
N LYS A 66 -16.86 -0.76 -1.07
CA LYS A 66 -16.38 0.49 -1.67
C LYS A 66 -14.85 0.54 -1.68
N ALA A 67 -14.21 0.17 -0.55
CA ALA A 67 -12.76 0.08 -0.46
C ALA A 67 -12.20 -0.99 -1.43
N ILE A 68 -12.83 -2.16 -1.49
CA ILE A 68 -12.44 -3.25 -2.39
C ILE A 68 -12.53 -2.80 -3.86
N LYS A 69 -13.65 -2.17 -4.27
CA LYS A 69 -13.81 -1.67 -5.63
C LYS A 69 -12.78 -0.60 -5.98
N ARG A 70 -12.45 0.28 -5.02
CA ARG A 70 -11.41 1.32 -5.21
C ARG A 70 -10.03 0.71 -5.37
N LEU A 71 -9.67 -0.27 -4.52
CA LEU A 71 -8.41 -1.01 -4.64
C LEU A 71 -8.31 -1.73 -5.98
N HIS A 72 -9.38 -2.42 -6.38
CA HIS A 72 -9.46 -3.12 -7.67
C HIS A 72 -9.28 -2.18 -8.86
N GLN A 73 -9.93 -1.01 -8.84
CA GLN A 73 -9.77 -0.03 -9.91
C GLN A 73 -8.33 0.52 -9.96
N PHE A 74 -7.71 0.75 -8.81
CA PHE A 74 -6.32 1.20 -8.74
C PHE A 74 -5.36 0.15 -9.31
N ILE A 75 -5.51 -1.11 -8.90
CA ILE A 75 -4.73 -2.24 -9.42
C ILE A 75 -4.81 -2.31 -10.95
N LYS A 76 -6.01 -2.14 -11.51
CA LYS A 76 -6.23 -2.15 -12.96
C LYS A 76 -5.68 -0.92 -13.67
N ASN A 77 -5.77 0.25 -13.08
CA ASN A 77 -5.31 1.49 -13.71
C ASN A 77 -3.79 1.57 -13.74
N GLU A 78 -3.13 1.07 -12.69
CA GLU A 78 -1.68 1.09 -12.56
C GLU A 78 -1.01 -0.17 -13.16
N ASP A 79 -1.80 -1.15 -13.60
CA ASP A 79 -1.31 -2.46 -14.08
C ASP A 79 -0.39 -3.16 -13.06
N ILE A 80 -0.83 -3.27 -11.81
CA ILE A 80 -0.04 -3.89 -10.73
C ILE A 80 0.16 -5.39 -11.00
N ASP A 81 1.41 -5.84 -11.04
CA ASP A 81 1.79 -7.24 -11.26
C ASP A 81 1.72 -8.07 -9.97
N ILE A 82 2.20 -7.49 -8.86
CA ILE A 82 2.32 -8.20 -7.58
C ILE A 82 1.75 -7.35 -6.45
N ILE A 83 0.93 -7.96 -5.61
CA ILE A 83 0.48 -7.39 -4.35
C ILE A 83 1.16 -8.13 -3.20
N HIS A 84 1.94 -7.41 -2.40
CA HIS A 84 2.53 -7.94 -1.19
C HIS A 84 1.74 -7.42 0.02
N ALA A 85 0.88 -8.29 0.56
CA ALA A 85 0.07 -7.96 1.73
C ALA A 85 0.87 -8.22 3.02
N HIS A 86 0.94 -7.20 3.88
CA HIS A 86 1.63 -7.28 5.17
C HIS A 86 0.63 -7.67 6.26
N GLY A 87 0.89 -8.77 6.97
CA GLY A 87 0.02 -9.26 8.05
C GLY A 87 -1.39 -9.63 7.58
N SER A 88 -2.40 -9.31 8.39
CA SER A 88 -3.82 -9.57 8.08
C SER A 88 -4.46 -8.49 7.19
N SER A 89 -3.69 -7.61 6.54
CA SER A 89 -4.22 -6.43 5.84
C SER A 89 -5.11 -6.76 4.63
N PHE A 90 -5.12 -8.01 4.20
CA PHE A 90 -6.06 -8.53 3.19
C PHE A 90 -7.45 -8.84 3.77
N PHE A 91 -7.58 -9.07 5.09
CA PHE A 91 -8.80 -9.48 5.78
C PHE A 91 -9.49 -8.29 6.52
#